data_AF-A0A931WQ61-F1
#
_entry.id   AF-A0A931WQ61-F1
#
_cell.length_a   1.000
_cell.length_b   1.000
_cell.length_c   1.000
_cell.angle_alpha   90.00
_cell.angle_beta   90.00
_cell.angle_gamma   90.00
#
_symmetry.space_group_name_H-M   'P 1'
#
loop_
_entity.id
_entity.type
_entity.pdbx_description
1 polymer ?
#
loop_
_entity_poly.entity_id
_entity_poly.type
_entity_poly.pdbx_seq_one_letter_code
_entity_poly.pdbx_strand_id
1 'polypeptide(L)'
;YAILHVLVKTLAPVLVVTTDEVWRIMREAGWVAEPSVHLAAWPAPPDVALDETGRHRWDVFRAIRDDVMKALEEERIKRVIGSPLEAQVTLVVSDQALQQLCETHRDTLAEAFVVSRVTVQANGAGAGAGRAVPGLVDVKVERAPGGKCGRCWKHLTSVGDAAEHPQLCARCVRVVKETAWP
;
A
#
# COMPACT_ATOMS: atom_id res chain seq x y z
N TYR A 1 3.79 15.95 -3.98
CA TYR A 1 3.47 17.29 -3.44
C TYR A 1 2.11 17.85 -3.89
N ALA A 2 1.58 17.53 -5.07
CA ALA A 2 0.32 18.11 -5.57
C ALA A 2 -0.88 17.96 -4.62
N ILE A 3 -1.11 16.77 -4.04
CA ILE A 3 -2.22 16.54 -3.10
C ILE A 3 -2.11 17.46 -1.87
N LEU A 4 -0.92 17.58 -1.27
CA LEU A 4 -0.67 18.47 -0.14
C LEU A 4 -1.00 19.92 -0.51
N HIS A 5 -0.51 20.40 -1.65
CA HIS A 5 -0.72 21.76 -2.10
C HIS A 5 -2.21 22.09 -2.31
N VAL A 6 -2.95 21.19 -2.97
CA VAL A 6 -4.40 21.37 -3.16
C VAL A 6 -5.13 21.34 -1.82
N LEU A 7 -4.86 20.35 -0.96
CA LEU A 7 -5.53 20.20 0.34
C LEU A 7 -5.29 21.41 1.25
N VAL A 8 -4.06 21.92 1.33
CA VAL A 8 -3.73 23.08 2.18
C VAL A 8 -4.51 24.31 1.72
N LYS A 9 -4.62 24.53 0.41
CA LYS A 9 -5.37 25.66 -0.16
C LYS A 9 -6.87 25.52 0.00
N THR A 10 -7.42 24.31 -0.18
CA THR A 10 -8.87 24.08 -0.03
C THR A 10 -9.32 24.12 1.43
N LEU A 11 -8.46 23.72 2.36
CA LEU A 11 -8.74 23.76 3.80
C LEU A 11 -8.46 25.13 4.44
N ALA A 12 -7.73 26.02 3.76
CA ALA A 12 -7.33 27.33 4.29
C ALA A 12 -8.50 28.19 4.82
N PRO A 13 -9.69 28.23 4.18
CA PRO A 13 -10.83 28.98 4.70
C PRO A 13 -11.40 28.47 6.03
N VAL A 14 -11.07 27.22 6.44
CA VAL A 14 -11.58 26.59 7.66
C VAL A 14 -10.49 26.44 8.71
N LEU A 15 -9.32 25.93 8.31
CA LEU A 15 -8.18 25.65 9.18
C LEU A 15 -7.10 26.74 9.03
N VAL A 16 -7.50 27.99 9.26
CA VAL A 16 -6.75 29.21 8.90
C VAL A 16 -5.30 29.20 9.39
N VAL A 17 -5.09 28.92 10.68
CA VAL A 17 -3.75 28.92 11.29
C VAL A 17 -2.94 27.70 10.88
N THR A 18 -3.53 26.51 10.98
CA THR A 18 -2.84 25.25 10.65
C THR A 18 -2.36 25.20 9.21
N THR A 19 -3.18 25.69 8.27
CA THR A 19 -2.81 25.72 6.85
C THR A 19 -1.73 26.74 6.56
N ASP A 20 -1.71 27.89 7.25
CA ASP A 20 -0.64 28.89 7.11
C ASP A 20 0.70 28.39 7.70
N GLU A 21 0.67 27.65 8.81
CA GLU A 21 1.86 26.98 9.38
C GLU A 21 2.43 25.93 8.43
N VAL A 22 1.57 25.06 7.85
CA VAL A 22 1.99 24.09 6.84
C VAL A 22 2.55 24.81 5.62
N TRP A 23 1.91 25.90 5.17
CA TRP A 23 2.39 26.70 4.04
C TRP A 23 3.77 27.30 4.29
N ARG A 24 4.04 27.78 5.52
CA ARG A 24 5.38 28.24 5.92
C ARG A 24 6.43 27.16 5.77
N ILE A 25 6.15 25.93 6.21
CA ILE A 25 7.07 24.78 6.06
C ILE A 25 7.28 24.46 4.58
N MET A 26 6.21 24.47 3.78
CA MET A 26 6.29 24.25 2.33
C MET A 26 7.16 25.32 1.65
N ARG A 27 7.08 26.57 2.11
CA ARG A 27 7.92 27.67 1.62
C ARG A 27 9.38 27.50 2.02
N GLU A 28 9.66 27.12 3.26
CA GLU A 28 11.02 26.82 3.75
C GLU A 28 11.66 25.67 2.94
N ALA A 29 10.86 24.70 2.51
CA ALA A 29 11.28 23.61 1.62
C ALA A 29 11.37 24.01 0.12
N GLY A 30 11.04 25.27 -0.23
CA GLY A 30 11.07 25.78 -1.61
C GLY A 30 9.97 25.24 -2.52
N TRP A 31 8.86 24.72 -1.98
CA TRP A 31 7.77 24.15 -2.77
C TRP A 31 6.70 25.16 -3.19
N VAL A 32 6.65 26.32 -2.55
CA VAL A 32 5.71 27.42 -2.83
C VAL A 32 6.43 28.77 -2.64
N ALA A 33 5.93 29.82 -3.29
CA ALA A 33 6.57 31.14 -3.29
C ALA A 33 5.79 32.18 -2.49
N GLU A 34 4.46 32.07 -2.46
CA GLU A 34 3.59 33.03 -1.79
C GLU A 34 3.85 33.04 -0.28
N PRO A 35 3.81 34.22 0.37
CA PRO A 35 4.15 34.32 1.78
C PRO A 35 3.11 33.69 2.71
N SER A 36 1.88 33.47 2.23
CA SER A 36 0.78 32.84 2.97
C SER A 36 -0.14 32.09 2.00
N VAL A 37 -0.73 30.99 2.46
CA VAL A 37 -1.76 30.26 1.70
C VAL A 37 -2.97 31.14 1.39
N HIS A 38 -3.27 32.12 2.26
CA HIS A 38 -4.41 33.04 2.11
C HIS A 38 -4.21 34.06 0.98
N LEU A 39 -2.99 34.16 0.45
CA LEU A 39 -2.63 34.99 -0.70
C LEU A 39 -2.46 34.16 -1.99
N ALA A 40 -2.56 32.83 -1.90
CA ALA A 40 -2.48 31.96 -3.06
C ALA A 40 -3.84 31.90 -3.79
N ALA A 41 -3.81 31.86 -5.12
CA ALA A 41 -5.02 31.66 -5.92
C ALA A 41 -5.68 30.32 -5.61
N TRP A 42 -6.99 30.18 -5.76
CA TRP A 42 -7.67 28.88 -5.57
C TRP A 42 -7.05 27.79 -6.47
N PRO A 43 -6.88 26.53 -6.00
CA PRO A 43 -6.29 25.48 -6.83
C PRO A 43 -7.17 25.19 -8.05
N ALA A 44 -6.54 25.11 -9.23
CA ALA A 44 -7.20 24.62 -10.42
C ALA A 44 -7.56 23.14 -10.26
N PRO A 45 -8.66 22.68 -10.90
CA PRO A 45 -8.95 21.25 -10.98
C PRO A 45 -7.75 20.49 -11.56
N PRO A 46 -7.41 19.32 -11.01
CA PRO A 46 -6.29 18.54 -11.53
C PRO A 46 -6.62 18.03 -12.93
N ASP A 47 -5.63 18.03 -13.82
CA ASP A 47 -5.72 17.47 -15.19
C ASP A 47 -5.65 15.92 -15.21
N VAL A 48 -6.00 15.30 -14.07
CA VAL A 48 -6.05 13.86 -13.92
C VAL A 48 -7.46 13.47 -13.50
N ALA A 49 -8.18 12.89 -14.45
CA ALA A 49 -9.43 12.20 -14.20
C ALA A 49 -9.18 10.70 -14.34
N LEU A 50 -9.63 9.92 -13.36
CA LEU A 50 -9.81 8.49 -13.58
C LEU A 50 -10.95 8.32 -14.59
N ASP A 51 -10.72 7.53 -15.63
CA ASP A 51 -11.79 7.04 -16.47
C ASP A 51 -12.65 6.01 -15.72
N GLU A 52 -13.73 5.55 -16.34
CA GLU A 52 -14.62 4.57 -15.72
C GLU A 52 -13.92 3.24 -15.45
N THR A 53 -13.03 2.82 -16.36
CA THR A 53 -12.23 1.60 -16.20
C THR A 53 -11.30 1.69 -15.01
N GLY A 54 -10.62 2.83 -14.82
CA GLY A 54 -9.77 3.11 -13.68
C GLY A 54 -10.53 3.14 -12.37
N ARG A 55 -11.71 3.80 -12.34
CA ARG A 55 -12.61 3.78 -11.17
C ARG A 55 -13.02 2.35 -10.79
N HIS A 56 -13.49 1.58 -11.77
CA HIS A 56 -13.89 0.18 -11.55
C HIS A 56 -12.74 -0.67 -11.01
N ARG A 57 -11.52 -0.53 -11.55
CA ARG A 57 -10.32 -1.22 -11.03
C ARG A 57 -10.04 -0.87 -9.57
N TRP A 58 -10.18 0.40 -9.19
CA TRP A 58 -10.02 0.85 -7.80
C TRP A 58 -11.13 0.32 -6.89
N ASP A 59 -12.36 0.22 -7.37
CA ASP A 59 -13.48 -0.34 -6.62
C ASP A 59 -13.27 -1.83 -6.33
N VAL A 60 -12.86 -2.60 -7.35
CA VAL A 60 -12.47 -4.01 -7.20
C VAL A 60 -11.32 -4.14 -6.20
N PHE A 61 -10.27 -3.33 -6.34
CA PHE A 61 -9.14 -3.36 -5.40
C PHE A 61 -9.58 -3.06 -3.95
N ARG A 62 -10.43 -2.04 -3.74
CA ARG A 62 -10.93 -1.69 -2.40
C ARG A 62 -11.73 -2.83 -1.79
N ALA A 63 -12.61 -3.45 -2.58
CA ALA A 63 -13.40 -4.59 -2.13
C ALA A 63 -12.52 -5.81 -1.75
N ILE A 64 -11.48 -6.13 -2.54
CA ILE A 64 -10.51 -7.18 -2.18
C ILE A 64 -9.76 -6.79 -0.90
N ARG A 65 -9.35 -5.52 -0.78
CA ARG A 65 -8.64 -5.03 0.41
C ARG A 65 -9.48 -5.21 1.68
N ASP A 66 -10.77 -4.92 1.63
CA ASP A 66 -11.65 -5.08 2.79
C ASP A 66 -11.73 -6.55 3.24
N ASP A 67 -11.85 -7.48 2.28
CA ASP A 67 -11.79 -8.92 2.54
C ASP A 67 -10.45 -9.36 3.15
N VAL A 68 -9.34 -8.80 2.66
CA VAL A 68 -7.99 -9.07 3.19
C VAL A 68 -7.80 -8.50 4.59
N MET A 69 -8.25 -7.27 4.85
CA MET A 69 -8.16 -6.67 6.19
C MET A 69 -8.95 -7.48 7.21
N LYS A 70 -10.13 -7.98 6.83
CA LYS A 70 -10.93 -8.87 7.69
C LYS A 70 -10.19 -10.18 8.00
N ALA A 71 -9.65 -10.85 6.98
CA ALA A 71 -8.89 -12.10 7.18
C ALA A 71 -7.62 -11.89 8.04
N LEU A 72 -6.92 -10.75 7.86
CA LEU A 72 -5.76 -10.40 8.68
C LEU A 72 -6.14 -10.22 10.16
N GLU A 73 -7.25 -9.54 10.44
CA GLU A 73 -7.70 -9.32 11.82
C GLU A 73 -8.18 -10.64 12.47
N GLU A 74 -8.83 -11.53 11.72
CA GLU A 74 -9.20 -12.86 12.20
C GLU A 74 -7.96 -13.67 12.65
N GLU A 75 -6.89 -13.67 11.86
CA GLU A 75 -5.64 -14.36 12.22
C GLU A 75 -4.86 -13.66 13.34
N ARG A 76 -5.00 -12.34 13.47
CA ARG A 76 -4.43 -11.59 14.59
C ARG A 76 -5.12 -11.94 15.91
N ILE A 77 -6.45 -12.08 15.91
CA ILE A 77 -7.22 -12.53 17.08
C ILE A 77 -6.81 -13.95 17.49
N LYS A 78 -6.59 -14.84 16.51
CA LYS A 78 -6.06 -16.20 16.73
C LYS A 78 -4.58 -16.23 17.14
N ARG A 79 -3.90 -15.08 17.19
CA ARG A 79 -2.47 -14.91 17.49
C ARG A 79 -1.54 -15.62 16.50
N VAL A 80 -2.04 -15.91 15.29
CA VAL A 80 -1.22 -16.48 14.21
C VAL A 80 -0.23 -15.44 13.70
N ILE A 81 -0.61 -14.17 13.64
CA ILE A 81 0.28 -13.03 13.31
C ILE A 81 0.17 -11.93 14.37
N GLY A 82 1.26 -11.21 14.62
CA GLY A 82 1.26 -10.01 15.49
C GLY A 82 1.04 -8.71 14.72
N SER A 83 1.57 -8.64 13.51
CA SER A 83 1.47 -7.50 12.59
C SER A 83 1.18 -7.96 11.16
N PRO A 84 0.56 -7.14 10.30
CA PRO A 84 0.33 -7.48 8.88
C PRO A 84 1.62 -7.83 8.12
N LEU A 85 2.75 -7.22 8.48
CA LEU A 85 4.05 -7.53 7.88
C LEU A 85 4.59 -8.92 8.25
N GLU A 86 4.02 -9.61 9.24
CA GLU A 86 4.32 -11.03 9.48
C GLU A 86 3.53 -11.96 8.57
N ALA A 87 2.60 -11.45 7.75
CA ALA A 87 1.66 -12.25 6.98
C ALA A 87 2.09 -12.47 5.53
N GLN A 88 1.74 -13.66 5.03
CA GLN A 88 1.54 -13.97 3.63
C GLN A 88 0.04 -14.12 3.38
N VAL A 89 -0.47 -13.45 2.34
CA VAL A 89 -1.87 -13.54 1.93
C VAL A 89 -1.96 -14.35 0.64
N THR A 90 -2.75 -15.41 0.64
CA THR A 90 -3.09 -16.15 -0.59
C THR A 90 -4.50 -15.75 -1.02
N LEU A 91 -4.60 -15.11 -2.18
CA LEU A 91 -5.86 -14.83 -2.86
C LEU A 91 -6.27 -16.04 -3.68
N VAL A 92 -7.36 -16.69 -3.31
CA VAL A 92 -7.91 -17.83 -4.04
C VAL A 92 -9.00 -17.31 -4.96
N VAL A 93 -8.82 -17.50 -6.27
CA VAL A 93 -9.67 -16.90 -7.32
C VAL A 93 -10.18 -17.96 -8.27
N SER A 94 -11.40 -17.80 -8.76
CA SER A 94 -12.03 -18.69 -9.76
C SER A 94 -12.17 -18.03 -11.14
N ASP A 95 -12.16 -16.69 -11.19
CA ASP A 95 -12.19 -15.94 -12.43
C ASP A 95 -10.78 -15.71 -13.01
N GLN A 96 -10.60 -16.02 -14.29
CA GLN A 96 -9.30 -15.95 -14.96
C GLN A 96 -8.81 -14.50 -15.13
N ALA A 97 -9.70 -13.55 -15.40
CA ALA A 97 -9.32 -12.15 -15.56
C ALA A 97 -8.87 -11.55 -14.23
N LEU A 98 -9.58 -11.87 -13.14
CA LEU A 98 -9.20 -11.50 -11.78
C LEU A 98 -7.87 -12.14 -11.37
N GLN A 99 -7.66 -13.41 -11.70
CA GLN A 99 -6.39 -14.08 -11.45
C GLN A 99 -5.23 -13.33 -12.11
N GLN A 100 -5.37 -13.06 -13.42
CA GLN A 100 -4.34 -12.35 -14.17
C GLN A 100 -4.10 -10.95 -13.62
N LEU A 101 -5.16 -10.24 -13.22
CA LEU A 101 -5.07 -8.91 -12.60
C LEU A 101 -4.29 -8.97 -11.28
N CYS A 102 -4.63 -9.91 -10.40
CA CYS A 102 -3.97 -10.08 -9.11
C CYS A 102 -2.52 -10.54 -9.25
N GLU A 103 -2.22 -11.42 -10.21
CA GLU A 103 -0.86 -11.88 -10.48
C GLU A 103 0.02 -10.75 -11.02
N THR A 104 -0.50 -9.98 -11.98
CA THR A 104 0.21 -8.84 -12.59
C THR A 104 0.59 -7.79 -11.55
N HIS A 105 -0.27 -7.57 -10.54
CA HIS A 105 -0.08 -6.56 -9.51
C HIS A 105 0.33 -7.12 -8.14
N ARG A 106 0.80 -8.38 -8.07
CA ARG A 106 1.08 -9.09 -6.81
C ARG A 106 1.90 -8.28 -5.81
N ASP A 107 3.00 -7.68 -6.24
CA ASP A 107 3.89 -6.93 -5.35
C ASP A 107 3.25 -5.62 -4.88
N THR A 108 2.54 -4.93 -5.78
CA THR A 108 1.75 -3.74 -5.44
C THR A 108 0.64 -4.08 -4.45
N LEU A 109 -0.02 -5.23 -4.61
CA LEU A 109 -1.03 -5.72 -3.66
C LEU A 109 -0.41 -6.01 -2.30
N ALA A 110 0.77 -6.63 -2.24
CA ALA A 110 1.46 -6.87 -0.98
C ALA A 110 1.78 -5.56 -0.24
N GLU A 111 2.21 -4.53 -0.96
CA GLU A 111 2.42 -3.19 -0.39
C GLU A 111 1.12 -2.53 0.04
N ALA A 112 0.08 -2.62 -0.78
CA ALA A 112 -1.21 -2.01 -0.52
C ALA A 112 -1.98 -2.66 0.65
N PHE A 113 -1.78 -3.96 0.86
CA PHE A 113 -2.29 -4.69 2.03
C PHE A 113 -1.35 -4.61 3.24
N VAL A 114 -0.16 -4.00 3.08
CA VAL A 114 0.86 -3.88 4.13
C VAL A 114 1.31 -5.26 4.65
N VAL A 115 1.41 -6.24 3.77
CA VAL A 115 1.85 -7.61 4.08
C VAL A 115 3.21 -7.90 3.45
N SER A 116 3.85 -8.98 3.91
CA SER A 116 5.16 -9.35 3.38
C SER A 116 5.10 -10.03 2.03
N ARG A 117 4.02 -10.77 1.76
CA ARG A 117 3.87 -11.51 0.52
C ARG A 117 2.40 -11.69 0.16
N VAL A 118 2.13 -11.61 -1.15
CA VAL A 118 0.85 -12.03 -1.73
C VAL A 118 1.13 -13.18 -2.69
N THR A 119 0.29 -14.19 -2.68
CA THR A 119 0.24 -15.29 -3.65
C THR A 119 -1.17 -15.35 -4.23
N VAL A 120 -1.30 -15.84 -5.45
CA VAL A 120 -2.58 -16.01 -6.13
C VAL A 120 -2.70 -17.47 -6.50
N GLN A 121 -3.83 -18.08 -6.19
CA GLN A 121 -4.11 -19.48 -6.46
C GLN A 121 -5.43 -19.60 -7.22
N ALA A 122 -5.41 -20.29 -8.36
CA ALA A 122 -6.63 -20.67 -9.05
C ALA A 122 -7.37 -21.76 -8.27
N ASN A 123 -8.70 -21.67 -8.18
CA ASN A 123 -9.54 -22.74 -7.67
C ASN A 123 -10.61 -23.13 -8.70
N GLY A 124 -10.64 -24.42 -9.04
CA GLY A 124 -11.67 -25.00 -9.89
C GLY A 124 -12.98 -25.13 -9.10
N ALA A 125 -13.99 -24.36 -9.51
CA ALA A 125 -15.36 -24.37 -8.99
C ALA A 125 -15.52 -24.01 -7.50
N GLY A 126 -15.91 -22.76 -7.25
CA GLY A 126 -16.45 -22.29 -5.99
C GLY A 126 -17.01 -20.89 -6.15
N ALA A 127 -18.29 -20.67 -5.80
CA ALA A 127 -18.80 -19.32 -5.61
C ALA A 127 -18.22 -18.81 -4.27
N GLY A 128 -17.57 -17.65 -4.29
CA GLY A 128 -17.04 -16.98 -3.10
C GLY A 128 -18.18 -16.53 -2.18
N ALA A 129 -18.77 -17.46 -1.43
CA ALA A 129 -19.85 -17.17 -0.51
C ALA A 129 -19.36 -16.18 0.55
N GLY A 130 -19.90 -14.96 0.53
CA GLY A 130 -19.59 -13.90 1.50
C GLY A 130 -18.38 -13.03 1.16
N ARG A 131 -17.82 -13.09 -0.06
CA ARG A 131 -16.77 -12.18 -0.53
C ARG A 131 -17.36 -10.98 -1.27
N ALA A 132 -16.69 -9.84 -1.19
CA ALA A 132 -17.15 -8.59 -1.78
C ALA A 132 -17.00 -8.56 -3.32
N VAL A 133 -16.07 -9.37 -3.86
CA VAL A 133 -15.78 -9.42 -5.30
C VAL A 133 -16.18 -10.77 -5.89
N PRO A 134 -17.05 -10.79 -6.92
CA PRO A 134 -17.31 -12.01 -7.68
C PRO A 134 -16.02 -12.63 -8.23
N GLY A 135 -15.85 -13.93 -8.05
CA GLY A 135 -14.64 -14.65 -8.48
C GLY A 135 -13.50 -14.65 -7.46
N LEU A 136 -13.57 -13.86 -6.38
CA LEU A 136 -12.72 -14.06 -5.19
C LEU A 136 -13.36 -15.15 -4.33
N VAL A 137 -12.73 -16.32 -4.29
CA VAL A 137 -13.26 -17.50 -3.58
C VAL A 137 -12.88 -17.46 -2.11
N ASP A 138 -11.61 -17.16 -1.82
CA ASP A 138 -11.10 -17.17 -0.46
C ASP A 138 -9.88 -16.25 -0.29
N VAL A 139 -9.64 -15.84 0.95
CA VAL A 139 -8.46 -15.09 1.36
C VAL A 139 -7.86 -15.82 2.55
N LYS A 140 -6.71 -16.46 2.30
CA LYS A 140 -5.98 -17.20 3.34
C LYS A 140 -4.83 -16.35 3.86
N VAL A 141 -4.64 -16.37 5.15
CA VAL A 141 -3.58 -15.62 5.83
C VAL A 141 -2.75 -16.60 6.63
N GLU A 142 -1.45 -16.58 6.41
CA GLU A 142 -0.46 -17.42 7.09
C GLU A 142 0.76 -16.58 7.47
N ARG A 143 1.66 -17.11 8.30
CA ARG A 143 2.94 -16.44 8.55
C ARG A 143 3.79 -16.44 7.28
N ALA A 144 4.30 -15.27 6.91
CA ALA A 144 5.24 -15.13 5.80
C ALA A 144 6.54 -15.88 6.11
N PRO A 145 7.11 -16.58 5.11
CA PRO A 145 8.34 -17.35 5.28
C PRO A 145 9.57 -16.45 5.40
N GLY A 146 10.63 -17.00 5.98
CA GLY A 146 11.93 -16.34 6.12
C GLY A 146 12.06 -15.50 7.39
N GLY A 147 13.02 -14.58 7.39
CA GLY A 147 13.37 -13.75 8.54
C GLY A 147 12.79 -12.33 8.44
N LYS A 148 12.65 -11.67 9.59
CA LYS A 148 12.26 -10.25 9.66
C LYS A 148 13.43 -9.36 9.25
N CYS A 149 13.24 -8.53 8.23
CA CYS A 149 14.21 -7.52 7.81
C CYS A 149 14.30 -6.37 8.83
N GLY A 150 15.50 -6.04 9.29
CA GLY A 150 15.73 -4.96 10.27
C GLY A 150 15.37 -3.55 9.78
N ARG A 151 15.35 -3.33 8.46
CA ARG A 151 15.08 -2.00 7.85
C ARG A 151 13.64 -1.81 7.41
N CYS A 152 13.06 -2.75 6.65
CA CYS A 152 11.70 -2.61 6.13
C CYS A 152 10.65 -3.42 6.91
N TRP A 153 11.07 -4.22 7.90
CA TRP A 153 10.24 -5.06 8.75
C TRP A 153 9.42 -6.15 8.04
N LYS A 154 9.55 -6.30 6.71
CA LYS A 154 9.00 -7.44 5.97
C LYS A 154 9.72 -8.74 6.36
N HIS A 155 8.96 -9.82 6.40
CA HIS A 155 9.41 -11.20 6.51
C HIS A 155 9.70 -11.74 5.11
N LEU A 156 10.99 -11.99 4.83
CA LEU A 156 11.45 -12.36 3.51
C LEU A 156 12.48 -13.49 3.63
N THR A 157 12.44 -14.44 2.69
CA THR A 157 13.41 -15.54 2.63
C THR A 157 14.82 -15.08 2.30
N SER A 158 14.99 -13.86 1.79
CA SER A 158 16.30 -13.29 1.47
C SER A 158 17.01 -12.62 2.65
N VAL A 159 16.38 -12.59 3.83
CA VAL A 159 17.06 -12.11 5.04
C VAL A 159 18.09 -13.16 5.44
N GLY A 160 19.36 -12.76 5.50
CA GLY A 160 20.49 -13.64 5.79
C GLY A 160 21.37 -13.96 4.58
N ASP A 161 20.91 -13.70 3.36
CA ASP A 161 21.66 -14.00 2.12
C ASP A 161 22.95 -13.19 1.99
N ALA A 162 22.96 -11.95 2.49
CA ALA A 162 24.10 -11.05 2.41
C ALA A 162 24.91 -11.05 3.72
N ALA A 163 26.13 -11.60 3.69
CA ALA A 163 27.00 -11.70 4.86
C ALA A 163 27.32 -10.34 5.52
N GLU A 164 27.47 -9.28 4.72
CA GLU A 164 27.74 -7.91 5.20
C GLU A 164 26.54 -7.29 5.95
N HIS A 165 25.33 -7.76 5.63
CA HIS A 165 24.07 -7.23 6.18
C HIS A 165 23.08 -8.38 6.47
N PRO A 166 23.38 -9.26 7.44
CA PRO A 166 22.66 -10.51 7.64
C PRO A 166 21.21 -10.30 8.12
N GLN A 167 20.90 -9.14 8.68
CA GLN A 167 19.54 -8.79 9.13
C GLN A 167 18.70 -8.08 8.06
N LEU A 168 19.24 -7.86 6.85
CA LEU A 168 18.55 -7.14 5.79
C LEU A 168 18.13 -8.08 4.66
N CYS A 169 16.98 -7.80 4.06
CA CYS A 169 16.57 -8.46 2.83
C CYS A 169 17.31 -7.87 1.61
N ALA A 170 17.33 -8.62 0.51
CA ALA A 170 18.04 -8.23 -0.71
C ALA A 170 17.71 -6.81 -1.21
N ARG A 171 16.43 -6.39 -1.15
CA ARG A 171 16.00 -5.03 -1.52
C ARG A 171 16.67 -3.98 -0.64
N CYS A 172 16.67 -4.18 0.67
CA CYS A 172 17.25 -3.23 1.61
C CYS A 172 18.77 -3.17 1.51
N VAL A 173 19.43 -4.31 1.25
CA VAL A 173 20.88 -4.35 0.97
C VAL A 173 21.22 -3.48 -0.23
N ARG A 174 20.51 -3.64 -1.35
CA ARG A 174 20.70 -2.80 -2.54
C ARG A 174 20.57 -1.32 -2.22
N VAL A 175 19.49 -0.92 -1.54
CA VAL A 175 19.27 0.49 -1.19
C VAL A 175 20.37 1.02 -0.27
N VAL A 176 20.81 0.27 0.76
CA VAL A 176 21.90 0.73 1.64
C VAL A 176 23.19 0.94 0.84
N LYS A 177 23.52 0.03 -0.08
CA LYS A 177 24.73 0.14 -0.91
C LYS A 177 24.68 1.33 -1.87
N GLU A 178 23.51 1.60 -2.46
CA GLU A 178 23.31 2.76 -3.34
C GLU A 178 23.35 4.09 -2.56
N THR A 179 22.85 4.11 -1.32
CA THR A 179 22.86 5.29 -0.45
C THR A 179 24.06 5.31 0.49
N ALA A 180 25.16 4.62 0.17
CA ALA A 180 26.41 4.74 0.91
C ALA A 180 26.92 6.18 0.74
N TRP A 181 26.40 7.05 1.62
CA TRP A 181 26.89 8.39 1.82
C TRP A 181 28.35 8.26 2.26
N PRO A 182 29.29 8.97 1.60
CA PRO A 182 30.72 8.90 1.93
C PRO A 182 31.01 9.29 3.38
#